data_AF-A0A8S3DM88-F1
#
_entry.id   AF-A0A8S3DM88-F1
#
_cell.length_a   1.000
_cell.length_b   1.000
_cell.length_c   1.000
_cell.angle_alpha   90.00
_cell.angle_beta   90.00
_cell.angle_gamma   90.00
#
_symmetry.space_group_name_H-M   'P 1'
#
loop_
_entity.id
_entity.type
_entity.pdbx_description
1 polymer ?
#
loop_
_entity_poly.entity_id
_entity_poly.type
_entity_poly.pdbx_seq_one_letter_code
_entity_poly.pdbx_strand_id
1 'polypeptide(L)' 'EQLERLEVEFQKQQYMVGSERLYLANALHLSEAQVKIWFQNRRIKWRRQVLDNHPQ' A
#
# COMPACT_ATOMS: atom_id res chain seq x y z
N GLU A 1 3.00 11.64 8.53
CA GLU A 1 4.11 11.35 7.59
C GLU A 1 4.14 9.92 7.05
N GLN A 2 4.32 8.86 7.86
CA GLN A 2 4.49 7.49 7.32
C GLN A 2 3.30 6.98 6.47
N LEU A 3 2.06 7.18 6.94
CA LEU A 3 0.86 6.76 6.20
C LEU A 3 0.70 7.50 4.87
N GLU A 4 1.00 8.80 4.85
CA GLU A 4 0.92 9.61 3.63
C GLU A 4 1.90 9.10 2.58
N ARG A 5 3.13 8.76 2.99
CA ARG A 5 4.11 8.18 2.07
C ARG A 5 3.69 6.81 1.56
N LEU A 6 3.11 5.96 2.41
CA LEU A 6 2.54 4.67 1.99
C LEU A 6 1.41 4.86 0.98
N GLU A 7 0.54 5.86 1.16
CA GLU A 7 -0.52 6.19 0.19
C GLU A 7 0.04 6.71 -1.12
N VAL A 8 1.03 7.61 -1.09
CA VAL A 8 1.69 8.12 -2.30
C VAL A 8 2.31 6.98 -3.11
N GLU A 9 3.04 6.06 -2.46
CA GLU A 9 3.62 4.91 -3.15
C GLU A 9 2.55 3.94 -3.65
N PHE A 10 1.45 3.76 -2.91
CA PHE A 10 0.31 2.94 -3.37
C PHE A 10 -0.38 3.50 -4.62
N GLN A 11 -0.52 4.82 -4.72
CA GLN A 11 -1.08 5.49 -5.90
C GLN A 11 -0.20 5.29 -7.14
N LYS A 12 1.13 5.25 -6.96
CA LYS A 12 2.08 4.93 -8.04
C LYS A 12 2.04 3.45 -8.41
N GLN A 13 1.98 2.57 -7.41
CA GLN A 13 2.02 1.13 -7.61
C GLN A 13 1.29 0.36 -6.51
N GLN A 14 0.29 -0.42 -6.88
CA GLN A 14 -0.56 -1.16 -5.92
C GLN A 14 0.09 -2.47 -5.41
N TYR A 15 1.19 -2.90 -6.02
CA TYR A 15 1.91 -4.14 -5.72
C TYR A 15 3.41 -3.88 -5.58
N MET A 16 3.94 -3.91 -4.36
CA MET A 16 5.38 -3.78 -4.16
C MET A 16 6.12 -5.10 -4.38
N VAL A 17 7.25 -5.04 -5.09
CA VAL A 17 8.22 -6.15 -5.16
C VAL A 17 9.31 -6.01 -4.08
N GLY A 18 10.09 -7.07 -3.86
CA GLY A 18 11.01 -7.18 -2.72
C GLY A 18 11.97 -6.00 -2.57
N SER A 19 12.60 -5.55 -3.66
CA SER A 19 13.57 -4.44 -3.65
C SER A 19 12.95 -3.11 -3.22
N GLU A 20 11.78 -2.77 -3.77
CA GLU A 20 11.06 -1.54 -3.44
C GLU A 20 10.52 -1.59 -2.02
N ARG A 21 10.02 -2.77 -1.60
CA ARG A 21 9.51 -2.98 -0.25
C ARG A 21 10.59 -2.76 0.80
N LEU A 22 11.79 -3.27 0.55
CA LEU A 22 12.94 -3.05 1.42
C LEU A 22 13.30 -1.56 1.51
N TYR A 23 13.36 -0.87 0.37
CA TYR A 23 13.66 0.56 0.33
C TYR A 23 12.62 1.39 1.12
N LEU A 24 11.34 1.14 0.89
CA LEU A 24 10.26 1.87 1.56
C LEU A 24 10.20 1.56 3.06
N ALA A 25 10.43 0.29 3.44
CA ALA A 25 10.53 -0.13 4.83
C ALA A 25 11.65 0.64 5.55
N ASN A 26 12.84 0.71 4.94
CA ASN A 26 13.97 1.45 5.50
C ASN A 26 13.69 2.96 5.57
N ALA A 27 13.15 3.55 4.51
CA ALA A 27 12.83 4.99 4.45
C ALA A 27 11.77 5.42 5.47
N LEU A 28 10.87 4.51 5.86
CA LEU A 28 9.80 4.77 6.81
C LEU A 28 10.09 4.24 8.22
N HIS A 29 11.26 3.65 8.46
CA HIS A 29 11.57 2.95 9.72
C HIS A 29 10.50 1.90 10.10
N LEU A 30 10.03 1.16 9.09
CA LEU A 30 9.09 0.06 9.23
C LEU A 30 9.77 -1.26 8.85
N SER A 31 9.18 -2.38 9.26
CA SER A 31 9.56 -3.70 8.74
C SER A 31 8.93 -3.95 7.37
N GLU A 32 9.59 -4.77 6.54
CA GLU A 32 9.01 -5.25 5.28
C GLU A 32 7.65 -5.93 5.49
N ALA A 33 7.45 -6.59 6.64
CA ALA A 33 6.19 -7.21 7.01
C ALA A 33 5.08 -6.18 7.21
N GLN A 34 5.35 -5.08 7.91
CA GLN A 34 4.39 -3.99 8.10
C GLN A 34 4.02 -3.33 6.76
N VAL A 35 5.00 -3.07 5.89
CA VAL A 35 4.75 -2.54 4.54
C VAL A 35 3.89 -3.53 3.74
N LYS A 36 4.23 -4.83 3.77
CA LYS A 36 3.45 -5.88 3.10
C LYS A 36 2.00 -5.94 3.58
N ILE A 37 1.77 -5.95 4.89
CA ILE A 37 0.43 -6.00 5.49
C ILE A 37 -0.37 -4.75 5.11
N TRP A 38 0.26 -3.57 5.18
CA TRP A 38 -0.39 -2.32 4.82
C TRP A 38 -0.85 -2.33 3.35
N PHE A 39 0.02 -2.74 2.42
CA PHE A 39 -0.33 -2.84 0.99
C PHE A 39 -1.43 -3.88 0.74
N GLN A 40 -1.43 -5.00 1.45
CA GLN A 40 -2.51 -6.00 1.37
C GLN A 40 -3.85 -5.40 1.82
N ASN A 41 -3.88 -4.75 2.98
CA ASN A 41 -5.08 -4.12 3.52
C ASN A 41 -5.59 -2.98 2.62
N ARG A 42 -4.67 -2.17 2.07
CA ARG A 42 -5.02 -1.06 1.16
C ARG A 42 -5.65 -1.56 -0.13
N ARG A 43 -5.16 -2.67 -0.72
CA ARG A 43 -5.79 -3.30 -1.90
C ARG A 43 -7.20 -3.81 -1.62
N ILE A 44 -7.46 -4.39 -0.45
CA ILE A 44 -8.82 -4.81 -0.07
C ILE A 44 -9.75 -3.60 -0.01
N LYS A 45 -9.32 -2.52 0.66
CA LYS A 45 -10.09 -1.27 0.72
C LYS A 45 -10.34 -0.68 -0.66
N TRP A 46 -9.31 -0.62 -1.51
CA TRP A 46 -9.42 -0.10 -2.88
C TRP A 46 -10.41 -0.93 -3.71
N ARG A 47 -10.32 -2.27 -3.69
CA ARG A 47 -11.29 -3.12 -4.39
C ARG A 47 -12.72 -2.92 -3.90
N ARG A 48 -12.92 -2.80 -2.57
CA ARG A 48 -14.25 -2.49 -2.03
C ARG A 48 -14.78 -1.15 -2.53
N GLN A 49 -13.95 -0.11 -2.58
CA GLN A 49 -14.34 1.20 -3.10
C GLN A 49 -14.68 1.14 -4.60
N VAL A 50 -13.94 0.38 -5.40
CA VAL A 50 -14.23 0.21 -6.83
C VAL A 50 -15.54 -0.56 -7.04
N LEU A 51 -15.82 -1.58 -6.21
CA LEU A 51 -17.06 -2.36 -6.29
C LEU A 51 -18.28 -1.57 -5.78
N ASP A 52 -18.12 -0.75 -4.75
CA ASP A 52 -19.18 0.11 -4.18
C ASP A 52 -19.56 1.26 -5.12
N ASN A 53 -18.57 1.82 -5.84
CA ASN A 53 -18.79 2.88 -6.82
C ASN A 53 -19.44 2.39 -8.13
N HIS A 54 -19.80 1.11 -8.23
CA HIS A 54 -20.65 0.59 -9.30
C HIS A 54 -22.07 0.40 -8.72
N PRO A 55 -22.92 1.44 -8.70
CA PRO A 55 -24.33 1.22 -8.45
C PRO A 55 -24.84 0.31 -9.58
N GLN A 56 -25.48 -0.78 -9.19
CA GLN A 56 -26.14 -1.71 -10.09
C GLN A 56 -27.37 -1.05 -10.72
#